data_AF-A0A940ZUE7-F1
#
_entry.id   AF-A0A940ZUE7-F1
#
_cell.length_a   1.000
_cell.length_b   1.000
_cell.length_c   1.000
_cell.angle_alpha   90.00
_cell.angle_beta   90.00
_cell.angle_gamma   90.00
#
_symmetry.space_group_name_H-M   'P 1'
#
loop_
_entity.id
_entity.type
_entity.pdbx_description
1 polymer ?
#
loop_
_entity_poly.entity_id
_entity_poly.type
_entity_poly.pdbx_seq_one_letter_code
_entity_poly.pdbx_strand_id
1 'polypeptide(L)'
;LLLGEEAIGSGDGRGRTDVIVVATMNTNTKELKLTSLMRDTFVQIPGYKDNKLNSAYERGGLDLLYETIALNFDLQLDGCVKVNFENFEKIIDKLGGLELTLTEGEAKYLNSTNYISKPQYRNVIAGKQLMNGNQVLGYSRVRKRATITGNNNDYGRTDRHRIVLNAIFDKYKTKSKVELASMMFNVLPMITTDIDSKNFEILLNTFIEMGTMDITQLRIPADGTFTDNVKVRGMDVLIPDLQANIDVLHKFIFGEDSVTTGTDASGVTAPTGAPTPAAATTSDN
;
A
#
# COMPACT_ATOMS: atom_id res chain seq x y z
N LEU A 1 1.18 -6.59 -0.22
CA LEU A 1 1.40 -5.24 0.33
C LEU A 1 2.76 -4.71 -0.13
N LEU A 2 2.84 -3.46 -0.55
CA LEU A 2 4.08 -2.76 -0.89
C LEU A 2 4.27 -1.62 0.13
N LEU A 3 5.39 -1.64 0.85
CA LEU A 3 5.71 -0.68 1.90
C LEU A 3 6.97 0.11 1.58
N GLY A 4 6.85 1.44 1.62
CA GLY A 4 7.99 2.35 1.63
C GLY A 4 8.30 2.81 3.04
N GLU A 5 9.55 2.64 3.49
CA GLU A 5 10.02 3.05 4.81
C GLU A 5 10.98 4.24 4.72
N GLU A 6 10.60 5.36 5.34
CA GLU A 6 11.51 6.49 5.60
C GLU A 6 12.09 6.35 7.02
N ALA A 7 13.34 5.89 7.10
CA ALA A 7 14.08 5.74 8.36
C ALA A 7 15.08 6.88 8.64
N ILE A 8 14.94 8.02 7.95
CA ILE A 8 15.87 9.15 8.11
C ILE A 8 15.74 9.70 9.54
N GLY A 9 16.82 9.60 10.32
CA GLY A 9 16.89 10.10 11.70
C GLY A 9 16.28 9.17 12.76
N SER A 10 15.93 7.94 12.40
CA SER A 10 15.31 6.95 13.30
C SER A 10 16.29 6.30 14.27
N GLY A 11 17.61 6.41 14.04
CA GLY A 11 18.60 5.61 14.77
C GLY A 11 18.31 4.12 14.60
N ASP A 12 18.23 3.39 15.73
CA ASP A 12 17.83 1.97 15.79
C ASP A 12 16.30 1.76 15.84
N GLY A 13 15.51 2.84 15.82
CA GLY A 13 14.05 2.80 15.82
C GLY A 13 13.46 2.46 14.45
N ARG A 14 12.18 2.02 14.43
CA ARG A 14 11.45 1.77 13.18
C ARG A 14 11.19 3.07 12.43
N GLY A 15 11.36 3.06 11.10
CA GLY A 15 11.05 4.20 10.24
C GLY A 15 9.55 4.46 10.13
N ARG A 16 9.17 5.60 9.55
CA ARG A 16 7.77 5.90 9.26
C ARG A 16 7.42 5.30 7.90
N THR A 17 6.28 4.62 7.80
CA THR A 17 5.77 4.18 6.51
C THR A 17 4.83 5.21 5.92
N ASP A 18 5.29 5.88 4.88
CA ASP A 18 4.54 6.92 4.17
C ASP A 18 3.88 6.38 2.89
N VAL A 19 4.22 5.16 2.50
CA VAL A 19 3.74 4.47 1.30
C VAL A 19 3.19 3.13 1.70
N ILE A 20 1.86 3.00 1.64
CA ILE A 20 1.14 1.76 1.92
C ILE A 20 0.28 1.47 0.69
N VAL A 21 0.72 0.53 -0.15
CA VAL A 21 0.01 0.17 -1.38
C VAL A 21 -0.32 -1.31 -1.37
N VAL A 22 -1.58 -1.66 -1.51
CA VAL A 22 -2.00 -3.04 -1.80
C VAL A 22 -1.93 -3.23 -3.31
N ALA A 23 -1.17 -4.23 -3.74
CA ALA A 23 -1.13 -4.67 -5.12
C ALA A 23 -1.88 -6.00 -5.21
N THR A 24 -2.90 -6.06 -6.06
CA THR A 24 -3.74 -7.23 -6.28
C THR A 24 -3.60 -7.68 -7.73
N MET A 25 -3.27 -8.94 -7.94
CA MET A 25 -3.35 -9.59 -9.26
C MET A 25 -4.70 -10.28 -9.38
N ASN A 26 -5.59 -9.74 -10.21
CA ASN A 26 -6.89 -10.38 -10.45
C ASN A 26 -6.78 -11.30 -11.68
N THR A 27 -6.65 -12.61 -11.44
CA THR A 27 -6.48 -13.60 -12.50
C THR A 27 -7.71 -13.78 -13.38
N ASN A 28 -8.91 -13.40 -12.89
CA ASN A 28 -10.15 -13.49 -13.66
C ASN A 28 -10.24 -12.35 -14.68
N THR A 29 -9.96 -11.12 -14.28
CA THR A 29 -10.00 -9.95 -15.17
C THR A 29 -8.67 -9.69 -15.89
N LYS A 30 -7.58 -10.36 -15.48
CA LYS A 30 -6.20 -10.15 -15.95
C LYS A 30 -5.72 -8.71 -15.73
N GLU A 31 -6.10 -8.13 -14.60
CA GLU A 31 -5.73 -6.76 -14.22
C GLU A 31 -4.78 -6.75 -13.02
N LEU A 32 -3.85 -5.80 -13.02
CA LEU A 32 -3.08 -5.45 -11.83
C LEU A 32 -3.74 -4.24 -11.17
N LYS A 33 -4.24 -4.41 -9.94
CA LYS A 33 -4.96 -3.37 -9.21
C LYS A 33 -4.09 -2.82 -8.10
N LEU A 34 -3.90 -1.50 -8.05
CA LEU A 34 -3.12 -0.83 -7.00
C LEU A 34 -4.01 0.04 -6.12
N THR A 35 -4.19 -0.35 -4.86
CA THR A 35 -4.91 0.42 -3.86
C THR A 35 -3.92 1.13 -2.94
N SER A 36 -3.86 2.46 -3.01
CA SER A 36 -3.08 3.29 -2.08
C SER A 36 -3.90 3.57 -0.83
N LEU A 37 -3.45 3.08 0.32
CA LEU A 37 -4.02 3.40 1.63
C LEU A 37 -3.31 4.64 2.16
N MET A 38 -4.05 5.73 2.37
CA MET A 38 -3.47 6.98 2.87
C MET A 38 -3.00 6.80 4.31
N ARG A 39 -1.76 7.22 4.58
CA ARG A 39 -1.13 7.07 5.91
C ARG A 39 -1.90 7.76 7.05
N ASP A 40 -2.59 8.86 6.72
CA ASP A 40 -3.23 9.76 7.68
C ASP A 40 -4.69 9.35 7.97
N THR A 41 -5.17 8.25 7.38
CA THR A 41 -6.46 7.63 7.69
C THR A 41 -6.51 7.25 9.16
N PHE A 42 -7.52 7.75 9.86
CA PHE A 42 -7.76 7.45 11.25
C PHE A 42 -8.46 6.10 11.37
N VAL A 43 -7.81 5.15 12.03
CA VAL A 43 -8.21 3.75 12.10
C VAL A 43 -8.08 3.22 13.52
N GLN A 44 -8.83 2.17 13.81
CA GLN A 44 -8.66 1.40 15.03
C GLN A 44 -7.38 0.56 14.94
N ILE A 45 -6.55 0.56 15.98
CA ILE A 45 -5.30 -0.21 16.01
C ILE A 45 -5.40 -1.25 17.14
N PRO A 46 -5.38 -2.56 16.86
CA PRO A 46 -5.49 -3.60 17.87
C PRO A 46 -4.53 -3.42 19.05
N GLY A 47 -5.06 -3.37 20.27
CA GLY A 47 -4.28 -3.18 21.49
C GLY A 47 -3.79 -1.73 21.75
N TYR A 48 -4.15 -0.77 20.91
CA TYR A 48 -3.79 0.64 21.06
C TYR A 48 -5.02 1.55 20.91
N LYS A 49 -4.85 2.83 21.23
CA LYS A 49 -5.84 3.86 20.89
C LYS A 49 -5.83 4.12 19.39
N ASP A 50 -7.00 4.36 18.83
CA ASP A 50 -7.20 4.74 17.42
C ASP A 50 -6.26 5.87 17.02
N ASN A 51 -5.67 5.76 15.84
CA ASN A 51 -4.64 6.67 15.36
C ASN A 51 -4.51 6.58 13.84
N LYS A 52 -3.58 7.33 13.27
CA LYS A 52 -3.20 7.24 11.85
C LYS A 52 -2.73 5.83 11.50
N LEU A 53 -3.11 5.36 10.31
CA LEU A 53 -2.77 4.04 9.80
C LEU A 53 -1.27 3.74 9.87
N ASN A 54 -0.40 4.68 9.51
CA ASN A 54 1.05 4.45 9.57
C ASN A 54 1.60 4.21 10.97
N SER A 55 0.89 4.66 12.01
CA SER A 55 1.33 4.45 13.39
C SER A 55 1.21 2.99 13.83
N ALA A 56 0.40 2.16 13.16
CA ALA A 56 0.37 0.73 13.39
C ALA A 56 1.74 0.10 13.12
N TYR A 57 2.37 0.46 11.99
CA TYR A 57 3.72 -0.01 11.65
C TYR A 57 4.78 0.55 12.60
N GLU A 58 4.72 1.84 12.96
CA GLU A 58 5.67 2.44 13.92
C GLU A 58 5.65 1.69 15.27
N ARG A 59 4.48 1.21 15.71
CA ARG A 59 4.28 0.54 17.00
C ARG A 59 4.61 -0.94 16.97
N GLY A 60 4.01 -1.67 16.04
CA GLY A 60 4.04 -3.14 16.03
C GLY A 60 4.67 -3.77 14.79
N GLY A 61 5.24 -2.96 13.89
CA GLY A 61 5.81 -3.48 12.65
C GLY A 61 4.76 -4.02 11.69
N LEU A 62 5.15 -5.02 10.89
CA LEU A 62 4.32 -5.57 9.83
C LEU A 62 3.07 -6.28 10.36
N ASP A 63 3.22 -7.09 11.42
CA ASP A 63 2.13 -7.89 11.98
C ASP A 63 0.95 -7.02 12.44
N LEU A 64 1.24 -5.97 13.23
CA LEU A 64 0.20 -5.04 13.68
C LEU A 64 -0.43 -4.25 12.52
N LEU A 65 0.35 -3.94 11.48
CA LEU A 65 -0.19 -3.29 10.29
C LEU A 65 -1.16 -4.22 9.53
N TYR A 66 -0.84 -5.51 9.41
CA TYR A 66 -1.75 -6.50 8.82
C TYR A 66 -3.05 -6.61 9.61
N GLU A 67 -2.97 -6.75 10.93
CA GLU A 67 -4.17 -6.80 11.78
C GLU A 67 -5.00 -5.52 11.66
N THR A 68 -4.34 -4.36 11.62
CA THR A 68 -5.00 -3.07 11.44
C THR A 68 -5.71 -2.98 10.09
N ILE A 69 -5.08 -3.44 9.00
CA ILE A 69 -5.70 -3.44 7.67
C ILE A 69 -6.89 -4.40 7.62
N ALA A 70 -6.73 -5.62 8.16
CA ALA A 70 -7.80 -6.61 8.22
C ALA A 70 -9.00 -6.09 9.01
N LEU A 71 -8.76 -5.47 10.17
CA LEU A 71 -9.83 -4.95 11.03
C LEU A 71 -10.62 -3.81 10.40
N ASN A 72 -9.96 -2.86 9.73
CA ASN A 72 -10.60 -1.62 9.29
C ASN A 72 -11.08 -1.66 7.84
N PHE A 73 -10.52 -2.54 7.02
CA PHE A 73 -10.83 -2.62 5.59
C PHE A 73 -11.36 -3.99 5.14
N ASP A 74 -11.54 -4.92 6.09
CA ASP A 74 -11.94 -6.30 5.83
C ASP A 74 -11.13 -6.93 4.68
N LEU A 75 -9.81 -6.78 4.79
CA LEU A 75 -8.88 -7.16 3.74
C LEU A 75 -7.72 -7.96 4.31
N GLN A 76 -7.62 -9.23 3.92
CA GLN A 76 -6.48 -10.08 4.22
C GLN A 76 -5.38 -9.88 3.16
N LEU A 77 -4.12 -9.95 3.60
CA LEU A 77 -2.95 -9.72 2.76
C LEU A 77 -2.09 -10.99 2.71
N ASP A 78 -1.67 -11.39 1.51
CA ASP A 78 -0.89 -12.62 1.31
C ASP A 78 0.61 -12.47 1.62
N GLY A 79 1.09 -11.23 1.75
CA GLY A 79 2.48 -10.93 2.02
C GLY A 79 2.87 -9.48 1.69
N CYS A 80 4.11 -9.13 1.96
CA CYS A 80 4.64 -7.78 1.89
C CYS A 80 6.02 -7.73 1.26
N VAL A 81 6.25 -6.69 0.47
CA VAL A 81 7.58 -6.23 0.07
C VAL A 81 7.79 -4.83 0.65
N LYS A 82 8.79 -4.71 1.52
CA LYS A 82 9.23 -3.45 2.13
C LYS A 82 10.55 -2.99 1.51
N VAL A 83 10.61 -1.70 1.18
CA VAL A 83 11.81 -1.04 0.64
C VAL A 83 12.08 0.25 1.41
N ASN A 84 13.32 0.43 1.87
CA ASN A 84 13.75 1.71 2.46
C ASN A 84 14.27 2.66 1.36
N PHE A 85 14.42 3.94 1.69
CA PHE A 85 14.82 4.95 0.71
C PHE A 85 16.18 4.70 0.05
N GLU A 86 17.18 4.25 0.82
CA GLU A 86 18.52 3.98 0.29
C GLU A 86 18.47 2.85 -0.74
N ASN A 87 17.79 1.76 -0.42
CA ASN A 87 17.62 0.62 -1.29
C ASN A 87 16.73 0.95 -2.49
N PHE A 88 15.73 1.82 -2.32
CA PHE A 88 14.92 2.31 -3.43
C PHE A 88 15.77 3.02 -4.49
N GLU A 89 16.71 3.91 -4.10
CA GLU A 89 17.64 4.53 -5.06
C GLU A 89 18.44 3.47 -5.83
N LYS A 90 19.04 2.52 -5.10
CA LYS A 90 19.87 1.45 -5.68
C LYS A 90 19.08 0.55 -6.63
N ILE A 91 17.84 0.23 -6.28
CA ILE A 91 16.93 -0.56 -7.12
C ILE A 91 16.71 0.18 -8.43
N ILE A 92 16.28 1.44 -8.40
CA ILE A 92 16.04 2.23 -9.63
C ILE A 92 17.30 2.34 -10.49
N ASP A 93 18.47 2.56 -9.87
CA ASP A 93 19.74 2.61 -10.60
C ASP A 93 20.08 1.26 -11.27
N LYS A 94 19.87 0.13 -10.57
CA LYS A 94 20.04 -1.23 -11.13
C LYS A 94 19.04 -1.55 -12.24
N LEU A 95 17.85 -0.96 -12.17
CA LEU A 95 16.86 -1.01 -13.24
C LEU A 95 17.26 -0.13 -14.44
N GLY A 96 18.35 0.64 -14.35
CA GLY A 96 18.83 1.52 -15.42
C GLY A 96 18.09 2.85 -15.48
N GLY A 97 17.64 3.37 -14.34
CA GLY A 97 16.84 4.58 -14.22
C GLY A 97 15.37 4.39 -14.60
N LEU A 98 14.60 5.47 -14.50
CA LEU A 98 13.17 5.50 -14.78
C LEU A 98 12.81 6.71 -15.63
N GLU A 99 12.02 6.49 -16.68
CA GLU A 99 11.56 7.57 -17.53
C GLU A 99 10.31 8.21 -16.93
N LEU A 100 10.38 9.49 -16.57
CA LEU A 100 9.32 10.23 -15.88
C LEU A 100 9.10 11.59 -16.53
N THR A 101 7.87 12.10 -16.44
CA THR A 101 7.49 13.43 -16.91
C THR A 101 7.36 14.39 -15.73
N LEU A 102 8.12 15.49 -15.76
CA LEU A 102 8.03 16.55 -14.75
C LEU A 102 7.32 17.78 -15.30
N THR A 103 6.50 18.42 -14.46
CA THR A 103 6.07 19.80 -14.71
C THR A 103 7.25 20.77 -14.52
N GLU A 104 7.12 21.98 -15.08
CA GLU A 104 8.12 23.04 -14.86
C GLU A 104 8.30 23.38 -13.38
N GLY A 105 7.19 23.42 -12.63
CA GLY A 105 7.19 23.68 -11.20
C GLY A 105 7.92 22.59 -10.40
N GLU A 106 7.77 21.32 -10.78
CA GLU A 106 8.49 20.20 -10.16
C GLU A 106 9.98 20.25 -10.48
N ALA A 107 10.37 20.43 -11.74
CA ALA A 107 11.78 20.48 -12.14
C ALA A 107 12.53 21.61 -11.41
N LYS A 108 11.97 22.83 -11.40
CA LYS A 108 12.54 23.97 -10.66
C LYS A 108 12.66 23.69 -9.17
N TYR A 109 11.65 23.06 -8.58
CA TYR A 109 11.65 22.74 -7.15
C TYR A 109 12.70 21.68 -6.79
N LEU A 110 12.82 20.62 -7.59
CA LEU A 110 13.80 19.56 -7.37
C LEU A 110 15.24 20.06 -7.52
N ASN A 111 15.50 20.96 -8.48
CA ASN A 111 16.83 21.53 -8.67
C ASN A 111 17.25 22.50 -7.55
N SER A 112 16.29 23.12 -6.87
CA SER A 112 16.54 24.14 -5.83
C SER A 112 16.48 23.61 -4.40
N THR A 113 16.18 22.32 -4.21
CA THR A 113 15.96 21.73 -2.88
C THR A 113 16.84 20.50 -2.64
N ASN A 114 16.89 20.03 -1.39
CA ASN A 114 17.62 18.83 -0.98
C ASN A 114 16.82 17.52 -1.14
N TYR A 115 15.67 17.56 -1.79
CA TYR A 115 14.90 16.34 -2.12
C TYR A 115 15.73 15.41 -3.01
N ILE A 116 16.46 15.98 -3.97
CA ILE A 116 17.61 15.35 -4.60
C ILE A 116 18.80 15.57 -3.66
N SER A 117 19.16 14.52 -2.93
CA SER A 117 20.17 14.63 -1.86
C SER A 117 21.56 14.90 -2.41
N LYS A 118 21.88 14.42 -3.62
CA LYS A 118 23.16 14.63 -4.30
C LYS A 118 23.11 15.87 -5.19
N PRO A 119 23.79 16.99 -4.84
CA PRO A 119 23.68 18.25 -5.58
C PRO A 119 24.03 18.13 -7.08
N GLN A 120 24.95 17.23 -7.45
CA GLN A 120 25.32 16.99 -8.85
C GLN A 120 24.18 16.45 -9.72
N TYR A 121 23.10 15.91 -9.12
CA TYR A 121 21.93 15.39 -9.83
C TYR A 121 20.76 16.37 -9.86
N ARG A 122 20.95 17.61 -9.37
CA ARG A 122 19.95 18.70 -9.39
C ARG A 122 19.95 19.42 -10.73
N ASN A 123 19.75 18.65 -11.79
CA ASN A 123 19.75 19.08 -13.18
C ASN A 123 18.57 18.52 -13.98
N VAL A 124 17.46 18.19 -13.30
CA VAL A 124 16.25 17.69 -13.95
C VAL A 124 15.56 18.79 -14.76
N ILE A 125 14.94 18.43 -15.88
CA ILE A 125 14.26 19.37 -16.78
C ILE A 125 12.74 19.20 -16.72
N ALA A 126 11.99 20.16 -17.26
CA ALA A 126 10.56 19.95 -17.51
C ALA A 126 10.36 18.97 -18.68
N GLY A 127 9.25 18.22 -18.65
CA GLY A 127 8.95 17.22 -19.66
C GLY A 127 9.50 15.83 -19.32
N LYS A 128 9.43 14.96 -20.32
CA LYS A 128 9.78 13.53 -20.22
C LYS A 128 11.30 13.35 -20.26
N GLN A 129 11.86 12.67 -19.28
CA GLN A 129 13.31 12.42 -19.19
C GLN A 129 13.63 11.13 -18.43
N LEU A 130 14.84 10.60 -18.64
CA LEU A 130 15.37 9.50 -17.83
C LEU A 130 15.95 10.06 -16.52
N MET A 131 15.46 9.53 -15.40
CA MET A 131 15.86 9.92 -14.04
C MET A 131 16.55 8.76 -13.33
N ASN A 132 17.62 9.04 -12.61
CA ASN A 132 18.31 8.05 -11.76
C ASN A 132 17.60 7.86 -10.42
N GLY A 133 18.02 6.88 -9.61
CA GLY A 133 17.38 6.55 -8.33
C GLY A 133 17.31 7.71 -7.36
N ASN A 134 18.37 8.53 -7.27
CA ASN A 134 18.39 9.71 -6.40
C ASN A 134 17.36 10.76 -6.83
N GLN A 135 17.22 10.96 -8.15
CA GLN A 135 16.24 11.88 -8.73
C GLN A 135 14.81 11.34 -8.57
N VAL A 136 14.58 10.05 -8.78
CA VAL A 136 13.25 9.41 -8.62
C VAL A 136 12.82 9.41 -7.15
N LEU A 137 13.73 9.15 -6.21
CA LEU A 137 13.44 9.29 -4.78
C LEU A 137 13.07 10.74 -4.46
N GLY A 138 13.86 11.72 -4.93
CA GLY A 138 13.57 13.14 -4.75
C GLY A 138 12.19 13.52 -5.27
N TYR A 139 11.85 13.07 -6.48
CA TYR A 139 10.53 13.25 -7.09
C TYR A 139 9.41 12.66 -6.24
N SER A 140 9.52 11.39 -5.82
CA SER A 140 8.49 10.68 -5.05
C SER A 140 8.12 11.39 -3.74
N ARG A 141 9.05 12.16 -3.16
CA ARG A 141 8.88 12.84 -1.88
C ARG A 141 8.27 14.25 -1.99
N VAL A 142 8.11 14.81 -3.18
CA VAL A 142 7.58 16.18 -3.36
C VAL A 142 6.12 16.28 -2.89
N ARG A 143 5.85 17.27 -2.03
CA ARG A 143 4.50 17.61 -1.54
C ARG A 143 4.00 18.99 -2.00
N LYS A 144 4.89 19.98 -2.06
CA LYS A 144 4.54 21.40 -2.22
C LYS A 144 4.25 21.85 -3.68
N ARG A 145 4.24 20.93 -4.63
CA ARG A 145 4.04 21.22 -6.06
C ARG A 145 2.95 20.34 -6.63
N ALA A 146 2.17 20.93 -7.53
CA ALA A 146 1.22 20.18 -8.33
C ALA A 146 1.97 19.12 -9.17
N THR A 147 1.41 17.94 -9.26
CA THR A 147 1.82 16.87 -10.19
C THR A 147 1.32 17.17 -11.59
N ILE A 148 1.70 16.32 -12.55
CA ILE A 148 1.08 16.27 -13.88
C ILE A 148 -0.45 16.01 -13.84
N THR A 149 -0.96 15.42 -12.75
CA THR A 149 -2.41 15.19 -12.51
C THR A 149 -3.11 16.42 -11.92
N GLY A 150 -2.39 17.52 -11.63
CA GLY A 150 -2.93 18.74 -11.04
C GLY A 150 -3.01 18.73 -9.50
N ASN A 151 -2.85 17.57 -8.87
CA ASN A 151 -2.93 17.41 -7.41
C ASN A 151 -1.66 17.85 -6.68
N ASN A 152 -1.80 18.33 -5.45
CA ASN A 152 -0.68 18.72 -4.59
C ASN A 152 -0.77 18.03 -3.21
N ASN A 153 0.14 18.38 -2.30
CA ASN A 153 0.20 17.86 -0.93
C ASN A 153 0.30 16.32 -0.91
N ASP A 154 -0.45 15.66 -0.04
CA ASP A 154 -0.38 14.20 0.12
C ASP A 154 -1.11 13.45 -1.00
N TYR A 155 -2.08 14.09 -1.66
CA TYR A 155 -2.71 13.58 -2.87
C TYR A 155 -1.69 13.54 -4.03
N GLY A 156 -1.04 14.66 -4.30
CA GLY A 156 0.02 14.73 -5.32
C GLY A 156 1.17 13.78 -5.02
N ARG A 157 1.55 13.61 -3.75
CA ARG A 157 2.58 12.62 -3.38
C ARG A 157 2.15 11.18 -3.69
N THR A 158 0.90 10.83 -3.39
CA THR A 158 0.33 9.52 -3.73
C THR A 158 0.32 9.30 -5.24
N ASP A 159 -0.03 10.33 -6.02
CA ASP A 159 0.01 10.29 -7.48
C ASP A 159 1.43 10.06 -8.01
N ARG A 160 2.46 10.69 -7.42
CA ARG A 160 3.86 10.44 -7.80
C ARG A 160 4.29 9.01 -7.53
N HIS A 161 3.89 8.43 -6.39
CA HIS A 161 4.18 7.02 -6.10
C HIS A 161 3.55 6.09 -7.15
N ARG A 162 2.32 6.38 -7.57
CA ARG A 162 1.63 5.63 -8.62
C ARG A 162 2.30 5.79 -9.98
N ILE A 163 2.70 7.01 -10.35
CA ILE A 163 3.45 7.28 -11.59
C ILE A 163 4.75 6.46 -11.61
N VAL A 164 5.47 6.43 -10.49
CA VAL A 164 6.69 5.62 -10.36
C VAL A 164 6.40 4.13 -10.50
N LEU A 165 5.40 3.59 -9.81
CA LEU A 165 5.04 2.17 -9.90
C LEU A 165 4.59 1.78 -11.31
N ASN A 166 3.80 2.64 -11.98
CA ASN A 166 3.39 2.44 -13.37
C ASN A 166 4.58 2.44 -14.31
N ALA A 167 5.49 3.40 -14.18
CA ALA A 167 6.67 3.48 -15.04
C ALA A 167 7.58 2.25 -14.85
N ILE A 168 7.70 1.72 -13.62
CA ILE A 168 8.42 0.46 -13.37
C ILE A 168 7.67 -0.68 -14.08
N PHE A 169 6.36 -0.80 -13.87
CA PHE A 169 5.57 -1.84 -14.51
C PHE A 169 5.66 -1.79 -16.04
N ASP A 170 5.46 -0.63 -16.67
CA ASP A 170 5.52 -0.45 -18.12
C ASP A 170 6.88 -0.83 -18.70
N LYS A 171 7.96 -0.59 -17.95
CA LYS A 171 9.32 -0.96 -18.35
C LYS A 171 9.54 -2.48 -18.35
N TYR A 172 8.82 -3.22 -17.50
CA TYR A 172 9.05 -4.65 -17.26
C TYR A 172 7.95 -5.58 -17.74
N LYS A 173 6.75 -5.07 -18.05
CA LYS A 173 5.59 -5.91 -18.43
C LYS A 173 5.78 -6.75 -19.70
N THR A 174 6.73 -6.39 -20.55
CA THR A 174 7.05 -7.11 -21.79
C THR A 174 8.27 -8.02 -21.69
N LYS A 175 8.89 -8.12 -20.50
CA LYS A 175 10.11 -8.90 -20.28
C LYS A 175 9.83 -10.39 -20.15
N SER A 176 10.77 -11.21 -20.62
CA SER A 176 10.67 -12.66 -20.50
C SER A 176 10.81 -13.13 -19.06
N LYS A 177 10.32 -14.34 -18.75
CA LYS A 177 10.47 -14.98 -17.44
C LYS A 177 11.92 -14.96 -16.94
N VAL A 178 12.86 -15.24 -17.83
CA VAL A 178 14.30 -15.29 -17.50
C VAL A 178 14.84 -13.91 -17.15
N GLU A 179 14.47 -12.87 -17.92
CA GLU A 179 14.84 -11.49 -17.61
C GLU A 179 14.25 -11.03 -16.26
N LEU A 180 12.97 -11.31 -16.02
CA LEU A 180 12.29 -10.97 -14.76
C LEU A 180 12.91 -11.68 -13.56
N ALA A 181 13.19 -12.99 -13.68
CA ALA A 181 13.85 -13.75 -12.62
C ALA A 181 15.27 -13.21 -12.33
N SER A 182 16.05 -12.89 -13.36
CA SER A 182 17.38 -12.29 -13.21
C SER A 182 17.33 -10.93 -12.50
N MET A 183 16.35 -10.09 -12.84
CA MET A 183 16.12 -8.81 -12.17
C MET A 183 15.70 -9.01 -10.71
N MET A 184 14.83 -9.97 -10.44
CA MET A 184 14.42 -10.33 -9.09
C MET A 184 15.63 -10.71 -8.23
N PHE A 185 16.53 -11.57 -8.69
CA PHE A 185 17.76 -11.91 -7.95
C PHE A 185 18.64 -10.70 -7.67
N ASN A 186 18.64 -9.71 -8.58
CA ASN A 186 19.37 -8.46 -8.37
C ASN A 186 18.70 -7.54 -7.34
N VAL A 187 17.38 -7.60 -7.19
CA VAL A 187 16.57 -6.72 -6.32
C VAL A 187 16.35 -7.32 -4.92
N LEU A 188 16.23 -8.64 -4.81
CA LEU A 188 15.94 -9.35 -3.56
C LEU A 188 16.83 -8.92 -2.37
N PRO A 189 18.15 -8.74 -2.51
CA PRO A 189 19.01 -8.30 -1.40
C PRO A 189 18.71 -6.89 -0.87
N MET A 190 17.92 -6.09 -1.61
CA MET A 190 17.59 -4.70 -1.28
C MET A 190 16.17 -4.54 -0.72
N ILE A 191 15.41 -5.63 -0.58
CA ILE A 191 14.05 -5.61 -0.04
C ILE A 191 13.95 -6.45 1.24
N THR A 192 12.96 -6.16 2.07
CA THR A 192 12.54 -7.01 3.18
C THR A 192 11.17 -7.59 2.86
N THR A 193 10.98 -8.90 3.03
CA THR A 193 9.74 -9.57 2.65
C THR A 193 9.49 -10.79 3.53
N ASP A 194 8.21 -11.09 3.74
CA ASP A 194 7.67 -12.31 4.37
C ASP A 194 7.12 -13.29 3.33
N ILE A 195 7.22 -12.97 2.03
CA ILE A 195 6.84 -13.86 0.94
C ILE A 195 7.94 -14.92 0.80
N ASP A 196 7.58 -16.19 0.95
CA ASP A 196 8.53 -17.27 0.76
C ASP A 196 8.82 -17.55 -0.73
N SER A 197 9.86 -18.33 -1.00
CA SER A 197 10.28 -18.62 -2.39
C SER A 197 9.21 -19.30 -3.23
N LYS A 198 8.32 -20.10 -2.62
CA LYS A 198 7.25 -20.81 -3.31
C LYS A 198 6.14 -19.84 -3.72
N ASN A 199 5.70 -18.98 -2.80
CA ASN A 199 4.72 -17.93 -3.09
C ASN A 199 5.27 -16.93 -4.10
N PHE A 200 6.56 -16.60 -4.04
CA PHE A 200 7.20 -15.81 -5.10
C PHE A 200 7.12 -16.47 -6.48
N GLU A 201 7.40 -17.77 -6.58
CA GLU A 201 7.28 -18.49 -7.86
C GLU A 201 5.84 -18.49 -8.38
N ILE A 202 4.86 -18.65 -7.49
CA ILE A 202 3.43 -18.54 -7.84
C ILE A 202 3.14 -17.14 -8.39
N LEU A 203 3.53 -16.08 -7.69
CA LEU A 203 3.31 -14.70 -8.14
C LEU A 203 3.96 -14.42 -9.51
N LEU A 204 5.19 -14.90 -9.73
CA LEU A 204 5.88 -14.75 -11.01
C LEU A 204 5.18 -15.48 -12.14
N ASN A 205 4.75 -16.73 -11.91
CA ASN A 205 4.02 -17.50 -12.92
C ASN A 205 2.66 -16.85 -13.24
N THR A 206 1.92 -16.43 -12.20
CA THR A 206 0.65 -15.70 -12.36
C THR A 206 0.83 -14.43 -13.19
N PHE A 207 1.85 -13.61 -12.90
CA PHE A 207 2.16 -12.41 -13.67
C PHE A 207 2.39 -12.72 -15.16
N ILE A 208 3.13 -13.79 -15.47
CA ILE A 208 3.41 -14.20 -16.86
C ILE A 208 2.14 -14.71 -17.55
N GLU A 209 1.32 -15.50 -16.86
CA GLU A 209 0.07 -16.06 -17.39
C GLU A 209 -1.01 -14.99 -17.66
N MET A 210 -1.05 -13.95 -16.83
CA MET A 210 -1.92 -12.80 -17.05
C MET A 210 -1.53 -12.01 -18.31
N GLY A 211 -0.25 -12.04 -18.69
CA GLY A 211 0.26 -11.41 -19.91
C GLY A 211 0.31 -9.88 -19.82
N THR A 212 -0.03 -9.19 -20.91
CA THR A 212 -0.12 -7.72 -20.88
C THR A 212 -1.32 -7.32 -20.03
N MET A 213 -1.05 -6.77 -18.84
CA MET A 213 -2.09 -6.28 -17.93
C MET A 213 -2.20 -4.76 -18.01
N ASP A 214 -3.40 -4.26 -17.83
CA ASP A 214 -3.63 -2.87 -17.49
C ASP A 214 -3.52 -2.67 -15.98
N ILE A 215 -2.96 -1.53 -15.57
CA ILE A 215 -2.97 -1.11 -14.17
C ILE A 215 -4.20 -0.25 -13.93
N THR A 216 -5.05 -0.69 -13.00
CA THR A 216 -6.10 0.15 -12.43
C THR A 216 -5.74 0.54 -11.00
N GLN A 217 -6.25 1.68 -10.54
CA GLN A 217 -5.80 2.26 -9.28
C GLN A 217 -6.94 2.83 -8.46
N LEU A 218 -6.81 2.71 -7.15
CA LEU A 218 -7.76 3.22 -6.17
C LEU A 218 -7.02 3.89 -5.02
N ARG A 219 -7.59 4.98 -4.48
CA ARG A 219 -7.12 5.62 -3.24
C ARG A 219 -8.15 5.35 -2.16
N ILE A 220 -7.69 4.98 -0.98
CA ILE A 220 -8.53 4.90 0.22
C ILE A 220 -7.95 5.84 1.29
N PRO A 221 -8.74 6.78 1.83
CA PRO A 221 -10.17 6.94 1.60
C PRO A 221 -10.51 7.48 0.20
N ALA A 222 -11.61 6.99 -0.37
CA ALA A 222 -12.13 7.38 -1.67
C ALA A 222 -12.73 8.80 -1.61
N ASP A 223 -12.84 9.49 -2.75
CA ASP A 223 -13.42 10.83 -2.76
C ASP A 223 -14.88 10.80 -2.28
N GLY A 224 -15.23 11.72 -1.38
CA GLY A 224 -16.58 11.82 -0.80
C GLY A 224 -16.88 10.84 0.34
N THR A 225 -15.96 9.95 0.72
CA THR A 225 -16.16 8.95 1.79
C THR A 225 -15.33 9.23 3.04
N PHE A 226 -14.90 10.48 3.26
CA PHE A 226 -14.14 10.87 4.46
C PHE A 226 -14.30 12.36 4.77
N THR A 227 -14.00 12.73 6.02
CA THR A 227 -13.85 14.12 6.45
C THR A 227 -12.36 14.45 6.60
N ASP A 228 -11.92 15.56 6.01
CA ASP A 228 -10.56 16.09 6.12
C ASP A 228 -10.47 17.26 7.11
N ASN A 229 -9.26 17.82 7.29
CA ASN A 229 -9.00 18.96 8.18
C ASN A 229 -9.44 18.74 9.65
N VAL A 230 -9.58 17.48 10.07
CA VAL A 230 -9.91 17.12 11.45
C VAL A 230 -8.63 17.01 12.27
N LYS A 231 -8.63 17.64 13.45
CA LYS A 231 -7.55 17.50 14.43
C LYS A 231 -7.97 16.55 15.56
N VAL A 232 -7.34 15.38 15.62
CA VAL A 232 -7.51 14.46 16.75
C VAL A 232 -6.23 14.48 17.58
N ARG A 233 -6.32 14.92 18.83
CA ARG A 233 -5.18 15.03 19.76
C ARG A 233 -3.99 15.80 19.13
N GLY A 234 -4.28 16.87 18.40
CA GLY A 234 -3.29 17.73 17.74
C GLY A 234 -2.77 17.21 16.39
N MET A 235 -3.17 16.01 15.96
CA MET A 235 -2.76 15.43 14.68
C MET A 235 -3.82 15.71 13.60
N ASP A 236 -3.39 16.16 12.41
CA ASP A 236 -4.25 16.24 11.23
C ASP A 236 -4.54 14.85 10.68
N VAL A 237 -5.79 14.43 10.62
CA VAL A 237 -6.22 13.08 10.22
C VAL A 237 -7.31 13.13 9.17
N LEU A 238 -7.47 12.02 8.45
CA LEU A 238 -8.63 11.76 7.60
C LEU A 238 -9.57 10.83 8.36
N ILE A 239 -10.80 11.25 8.65
CA ILE A 239 -11.80 10.40 9.30
C ILE A 239 -12.63 9.70 8.20
N PRO A 240 -12.43 8.40 7.94
CA PRO A 240 -13.18 7.71 6.90
C PRO A 240 -14.60 7.35 7.36
N ASP A 241 -15.55 7.36 6.42
CA ASP A 241 -16.70 6.46 6.50
C ASP A 241 -16.18 5.06 6.16
N LEU A 242 -15.96 4.24 7.20
CA LEU A 242 -15.32 2.94 7.02
C LEU A 242 -16.13 2.03 6.11
N GLN A 243 -17.45 1.95 6.27
CA GLN A 243 -18.28 1.06 5.47
C GLN A 243 -18.26 1.48 3.99
N ALA A 244 -18.44 2.76 3.70
CA ALA A 244 -18.39 3.24 2.32
C ALA A 244 -17.02 2.98 1.66
N ASN A 245 -15.93 3.06 2.42
CA ASN A 245 -14.60 2.74 1.90
C ASN A 245 -14.36 1.24 1.70
N ILE A 246 -14.89 0.39 2.59
CA ILE A 246 -14.87 -1.06 2.43
C ILE A 246 -15.61 -1.44 1.16
N ASP A 247 -16.82 -0.92 0.95
CA ASP A 247 -17.63 -1.22 -0.23
C ASP A 247 -16.92 -0.83 -1.54
N VAL A 248 -16.33 0.37 -1.59
CA VAL A 248 -15.55 0.83 -2.75
C VAL A 248 -14.31 -0.05 -2.97
N LEU A 249 -13.59 -0.39 -1.89
CA LEU A 249 -12.39 -1.22 -1.94
C LEU A 249 -12.70 -2.65 -2.43
N HIS A 250 -13.71 -3.28 -1.86
CA HIS A 250 -14.11 -4.65 -2.18
C HIS A 250 -14.63 -4.74 -3.61
N LYS A 251 -15.50 -3.80 -4.01
CA LYS A 251 -15.95 -3.69 -5.41
C LYS A 251 -14.78 -3.55 -6.37
N PHE A 252 -13.79 -2.74 -6.02
CA PHE A 252 -12.60 -2.54 -6.85
C PHE A 252 -11.73 -3.80 -6.94
N ILE A 253 -11.46 -4.48 -5.83
CA ILE A 253 -10.58 -5.66 -5.78
C ILE A 253 -11.27 -6.90 -6.37
N PHE A 254 -12.45 -7.23 -5.84
CA PHE A 254 -13.14 -8.52 -6.05
C PHE A 254 -14.27 -8.45 -7.09
N GLY A 255 -14.80 -7.26 -7.40
CA GLY A 255 -15.93 -7.10 -8.32
C GLY A 255 -17.30 -7.04 -7.61
N GLU A 256 -18.37 -6.79 -8.37
CA GLU A 256 -19.72 -6.50 -7.85
C GLU A 256 -20.39 -7.68 -7.12
N ASP A 257 -19.97 -8.93 -7.38
CA ASP A 257 -20.61 -10.13 -6.82
C ASP A 257 -20.11 -10.52 -5.41
N SER A 258 -19.21 -9.73 -4.81
CA SER A 258 -18.50 -10.08 -3.57
C SER A 258 -19.03 -9.41 -2.30
N VAL A 259 -20.04 -8.53 -2.40
CA VAL A 259 -20.64 -7.88 -1.22
C VAL A 259 -21.54 -8.89 -0.51
N THR A 260 -20.98 -9.69 0.39
CA THR A 260 -21.77 -10.41 1.38
C THR A 260 -22.29 -9.39 2.39
N THR A 261 -23.56 -9.02 2.23
CA THR A 261 -24.33 -8.30 3.24
C THR A 261 -24.36 -9.12 4.53
N GLY A 262 -23.53 -8.77 5.51
CA GLY A 262 -23.67 -9.23 6.89
C GLY A 262 -24.90 -8.58 7.53
N THR A 263 -26.09 -9.07 7.20
CA THR A 263 -27.35 -8.66 7.81
C THR A 263 -27.99 -9.84 8.52
N ASP A 264 -27.45 -10.23 9.67
CA ASP A 264 -28.16 -11.13 10.58
C ASP A 264 -28.86 -10.32 11.68
N ALA A 265 -30.08 -9.86 11.34
CA ALA A 265 -31.07 -9.41 12.29
C ALA A 265 -32.45 -9.99 11.91
N SER A 266 -32.75 -11.19 12.40
CA SER A 266 -33.92 -11.51 13.24
C SER A 266 -34.28 -12.99 13.15
N GLY A 267 -34.52 -13.61 14.30
CA GLY A 267 -34.95 -15.00 14.36
C GLY A 267 -35.09 -15.51 15.79
N VAL A 268 -35.93 -14.84 16.58
CA VAL A 268 -36.43 -15.41 17.84
C VAL A 268 -37.13 -16.74 17.54
N THR A 269 -36.63 -17.83 18.09
CA THR A 269 -37.46 -18.96 18.57
C THR A 269 -36.76 -19.63 19.74
N ALA A 270 -37.41 -19.58 20.91
CA ALA A 270 -36.98 -20.27 22.12
C ALA A 270 -37.10 -21.79 21.94
N PRO A 271 -36.15 -22.61 22.44
CA PRO A 271 -36.34 -24.05 22.48
C PRO A 271 -37.12 -24.43 23.76
N THR A 272 -38.39 -24.77 23.61
CA THR A 272 -39.15 -25.53 24.61
C THR A 272 -38.89 -27.02 24.38
N GLY A 273 -38.23 -27.69 25.34
CA GLY A 273 -38.04 -29.13 25.28
C GLY A 273 -37.09 -29.64 26.36
N ALA A 274 -37.53 -29.59 27.62
CA ALA A 274 -36.88 -30.33 28.70
C ALA A 274 -37.11 -31.84 28.54
N PRO A 275 -36.11 -32.67 28.86
CA PRO A 275 -36.34 -33.96 29.47
C PRO A 275 -35.89 -33.93 30.94
N THR A 276 -36.80 -34.34 31.81
CA THR A 276 -36.62 -34.62 33.24
C THR A 276 -35.44 -35.60 33.49
N PRO A 277 -34.64 -35.40 34.56
CA PRO A 277 -33.48 -36.24 34.85
C PRO A 277 -33.87 -37.60 35.46
N ALA A 278 -33.20 -38.66 35.00
CA ALA A 278 -33.19 -39.95 35.66
C ALA A 278 -32.27 -39.90 36.88
N ALA A 279 -32.79 -40.35 38.02
CA ALA A 279 -32.05 -40.54 39.26
C ALA A 279 -31.01 -41.66 39.12
N ALA A 280 -29.79 -41.38 39.58
CA ALA A 280 -28.82 -42.40 39.94
C ALA A 280 -28.10 -41.94 41.23
N THR A 281 -28.34 -42.72 42.27
CA THR A 281 -27.70 -42.73 43.58
C THR A 281 -26.22 -43.06 43.51
N THR A 282 -25.38 -42.31 44.23
CA THR A 282 -24.12 -42.80 44.79
C THR A 282 -23.90 -42.17 46.16
N SER A 283 -23.82 -43.03 47.17
CA SER A 283 -23.23 -42.78 48.48
C SER A 283 -21.74 -42.47 48.34
N ASP A 284 -21.22 -41.53 49.13
CA ASP A 284 -20.10 -41.77 50.06
C ASP A 284 -19.78 -40.52 50.89
N ASN A 285 -19.64 -40.75 52.20
CA ASN A 285 -19.32 -39.90 53.35
C ASN A 285 -20.38 -38.91 53.88
#